data_AF-T1BIK0-F1
#
_entry.id   AF-T1BIK0-F1
#
_cell.length_a   1.000
_cell.length_b   1.000
_cell.length_c   1.000
_cell.angle_alpha   90.00
_cell.angle_beta   90.00
_cell.angle_gamma   90.00
#
_symmetry.space_group_name_H-M   'P 1'
#
loop_
_entity.id
_entity.type
_entity.pdbx_description
1 polymer ?
#
loop_
_entity_poly.entity_id
_entity_poly.type
_entity_poly.pdbx_seq_one_letter_code
_entity_poly.pdbx_strand_id
1 'polypeptide(L)'
;SAPLLVQRGLSESLTGRFEIISVPHWSYPEMAAAFQFDLDQYLFFGGYPGAAPLIEDPSRWTRYIMDSLVETTISRDILLLTRVDKPALLAQLFQLACDYSGQILSYQEMLGQLQDAGNTTTLAHYLELLRNAGMVAGLPKFSGSKARSRGSTPKLLVLNTGIMSAASGRDLEGAR
;
A
#
# COMPACT_ATOMS: atom_id res chain seq x y z
N SER A 1 9.33 9.65 -2.15
CA SER A 1 10.24 9.14 -1.11
C SER A 1 9.49 8.15 -0.25
N ALA A 2 9.99 6.93 -0.06
CA ALA A 2 9.32 5.92 0.75
C ALA A 2 9.49 6.21 2.26
N PRO A 3 8.42 6.14 3.08
CA PRO A 3 8.47 6.40 4.52
C PRO A 3 9.50 5.56 5.28
N LEU A 4 9.74 4.33 4.82
CA LEU A 4 10.68 3.38 5.42
C LEU A 4 12.15 3.85 5.38
N LEU A 5 12.58 4.51 4.29
CA LEU A 5 13.97 4.98 4.13
C LEU A 5 14.31 6.07 5.14
N VAL A 6 13.34 6.94 5.44
CA VAL A 6 13.50 8.06 6.38
C VAL A 6 13.63 7.54 7.82
N GLN A 7 12.87 6.51 8.20
CA GLN A 7 12.91 5.96 9.56
C GLN A 7 14.27 5.36 9.95
N ARG A 8 14.94 4.62 9.05
CA ARG A 8 16.29 4.09 9.34
C ARG A 8 17.34 5.19 9.49
N GLY A 9 17.35 6.18 8.59
CA GLY A 9 18.30 7.29 8.65
C GLY A 9 18.17 8.12 9.94
N LEU A 10 16.93 8.27 10.45
CA LEU A 10 16.65 8.96 11.72
C LEU A 10 17.15 8.17 12.94
N SER A 11 17.17 6.83 12.88
CA SER A 11 17.69 6.00 13.98
C SER A 11 19.21 6.04 14.13
N GLU A 12 19.95 6.41 13.07
CA GLU A 12 21.42 6.39 13.06
C GLU A 12 22.08 7.76 13.33
N SER A 13 21.42 8.89 12.99
CA SER A 13 22.16 10.16 12.80
C SER A 13 22.00 11.24 13.89
N LEU A 14 21.15 11.09 14.90
CA LEU A 14 20.94 12.16 15.89
C LEU A 14 20.87 11.55 17.28
N THR A 15 21.22 12.33 18.31
CA THR A 15 21.32 11.99 19.74
C THR A 15 20.01 11.52 20.41
N GLY A 16 19.16 10.80 19.68
CA GLY A 16 17.86 10.25 20.07
C GLY A 16 16.70 11.24 20.00
N ARG A 17 16.94 12.48 19.56
CA ARG A 17 15.91 13.54 19.54
C ARG A 17 15.60 13.96 18.12
N PHE A 18 14.44 13.55 17.63
CA PHE A 18 13.88 13.94 16.35
C PHE A 18 12.36 14.04 16.45
N GLU A 19 11.74 14.78 15.54
CA GLU A 19 10.29 14.81 15.35
C GLU A 19 9.97 14.11 14.02
N ILE A 20 9.04 13.15 14.05
CA ILE A 20 8.54 12.50 12.84
C ILE A 20 7.34 13.29 12.34
N ILE A 21 7.50 13.95 11.20
CA ILE A 21 6.37 14.50 10.45
C ILE A 21 5.91 13.44 9.46
N SER A 22 4.72 12.88 9.69
CA SER A 22 4.11 11.93 8.78
C SER A 22 3.49 12.68 7.61
N VAL A 23 4.00 12.46 6.40
CA VAL A 23 3.43 13.00 5.16
C VAL A 23 2.69 11.87 4.45
N PRO A 24 1.34 11.78 4.58
CA PRO A 24 0.56 10.77 3.88
C PRO A 24 0.45 11.08 2.39
N HIS A 25 -0.31 10.26 1.67
CA HIS A 25 -0.84 10.64 0.36
C HIS A 25 -1.59 11.97 0.44
N TRP A 26 -1.60 12.73 -0.65
CA TRP A 26 -2.32 13.99 -0.69
C TRP A 26 -3.81 13.73 -0.54
N SER A 27 -4.44 14.52 0.33
CA SER A 27 -5.87 14.48 0.59
C SER A 27 -6.67 15.03 -0.58
N TYR A 28 -7.97 14.75 -0.61
CA TYR A 28 -8.86 15.29 -1.63
C TYR A 28 -8.80 16.82 -1.73
N PRO A 29 -8.86 17.60 -0.63
CA PRO A 29 -8.72 19.06 -0.72
C PRO A 29 -7.41 19.53 -1.35
N GLU A 30 -6.29 18.85 -1.07
CA GLU A 30 -4.99 19.20 -1.66
C GLU A 30 -4.95 18.89 -3.15
N MET A 31 -5.47 17.73 -3.56
CA MET A 31 -5.56 17.33 -4.96
C MET A 31 -6.51 18.23 -5.75
N ALA A 32 -7.66 18.59 -5.18
CA ALA A 32 -8.61 19.52 -5.77
C ALA A 32 -8.00 20.93 -5.92
N ALA A 33 -7.30 21.44 -4.91
CA ALA A 33 -6.71 22.77 -4.94
C ALA A 33 -5.55 22.88 -5.94
N ALA A 34 -4.71 21.84 -6.05
CA ALA A 34 -3.50 21.89 -6.88
C ALA A 34 -3.69 21.38 -8.30
N PHE A 35 -4.55 20.36 -8.49
CA PHE A 35 -4.73 19.66 -9.76
C PHE A 35 -6.17 19.66 -10.27
N GLN A 36 -7.09 20.34 -9.56
CA GLN A 36 -8.50 20.46 -9.96
C GLN A 36 -9.22 19.12 -10.10
N PHE A 37 -8.77 18.11 -9.33
CA PHE A 37 -9.45 16.82 -9.28
C PHE A 37 -10.88 16.99 -8.77
N ASP A 38 -11.83 16.39 -9.50
CA ASP A 38 -13.15 16.11 -8.95
C ASP A 38 -13.12 14.88 -8.02
N LEU A 39 -14.25 14.61 -7.37
CA LEU A 39 -14.35 13.50 -6.42
C LEU A 39 -14.11 12.14 -7.08
N ASP A 40 -14.63 11.92 -8.29
CA ASP A 40 -14.52 10.64 -8.98
C ASP A 40 -13.07 10.39 -9.44
N GLN A 41 -12.42 11.43 -9.96
CA GLN A 41 -11.00 11.41 -10.29
C GLN A 41 -10.15 11.12 -9.05
N TYR A 42 -10.45 11.73 -7.91
CA TYR A 42 -9.73 11.45 -6.67
C TYR A 42 -9.96 10.02 -6.17
N LEU A 43 -11.20 9.54 -6.19
CA LEU A 43 -11.52 8.18 -5.77
C LEU A 43 -10.86 7.14 -6.68
N PHE A 44 -10.75 7.42 -7.98
CA PHE A 44 -10.16 6.50 -8.94
C PHE A 44 -8.64 6.61 -9.03
N PHE A 45 -8.09 7.79 -9.31
CA PHE A 45 -6.66 8.02 -9.54
C PHE A 45 -5.86 8.18 -8.23
N GLY A 46 -6.53 8.44 -7.12
CA GLY A 46 -5.92 8.55 -5.79
C GLY A 46 -5.12 9.83 -5.56
N GLY A 47 -4.43 9.88 -4.42
CA GLY A 47 -3.74 11.07 -3.90
C GLY A 47 -2.25 11.17 -4.22
N TYR A 48 -1.82 10.75 -5.42
CA TYR A 48 -0.40 10.86 -5.83
C TYR A 48 -0.18 12.11 -6.70
N PRO A 49 0.41 13.19 -6.17
CA PRO A 49 0.58 14.44 -6.93
C PRO A 49 1.46 14.26 -8.18
N GLY A 50 2.48 13.38 -8.11
CA GLY A 50 3.33 13.10 -9.28
C GLY A 50 2.62 12.32 -10.40
N ALA A 51 1.51 11.63 -10.08
CA ALA A 51 0.70 10.92 -11.07
C ALA A 51 -0.42 11.79 -11.65
N ALA A 52 -0.80 12.88 -10.97
CA ALA A 52 -1.93 13.72 -11.35
C ALA A 52 -1.85 14.30 -12.78
N PRO A 53 -0.69 14.79 -13.27
CA PRO A 53 -0.59 15.27 -14.65
C PRO A 53 -0.71 14.18 -15.72
N LEU A 54 -0.73 12.89 -15.33
CA LEU A 54 -0.75 11.76 -16.26
C LEU A 54 -2.14 11.20 -16.51
N ILE A 55 -3.19 11.69 -15.81
CA ILE A 55 -4.53 11.07 -15.87
C ILE A 55 -5.19 11.13 -17.25
N GLU A 56 -4.74 12.02 -18.13
CA GLU A 56 -5.18 12.12 -19.53
C GLU A 56 -4.61 11.00 -20.42
N ASP A 57 -3.57 10.30 -19.96
CA ASP A 57 -2.99 9.12 -20.61
C ASP A 57 -3.06 7.93 -19.63
N PRO A 58 -4.17 7.18 -19.61
CA PRO A 58 -4.39 6.07 -18.66
C PRO A 58 -3.28 5.02 -18.71
N SER A 59 -2.73 4.73 -19.89
CA SER A 59 -1.65 3.76 -20.05
C SER A 59 -0.35 4.24 -19.42
N ARG A 60 -0.05 5.54 -19.52
CA ARG A 60 1.11 6.14 -18.87
C ARG A 60 0.90 6.31 -17.37
N TRP A 61 -0.30 6.68 -16.93
CA TRP A 61 -0.65 6.76 -15.52
C TRP A 61 -0.51 5.40 -14.83
N THR A 62 -1.08 4.33 -15.40
CA THR A 62 -0.97 2.97 -14.83
C THR A 62 0.48 2.53 -14.74
N ARG A 63 1.29 2.72 -15.80
CA ARG A 63 2.73 2.40 -15.75
C ARG A 63 3.48 3.22 -14.70
N TYR A 64 3.15 4.49 -14.54
CA TYR A 64 3.75 5.32 -13.49
C TYR A 64 3.43 4.76 -12.10
N ILE A 65 2.17 4.41 -11.83
CA ILE A 65 1.78 3.82 -10.55
C ILE A 65 2.45 2.45 -10.34
N MET A 66 2.31 1.53 -11.29
CA MET A 66 2.78 0.15 -11.14
C MET A 66 4.30 0.02 -11.21
N ASP A 67 4.94 0.62 -12.22
CA ASP A 67 6.36 0.41 -12.46
C ASP A 67 7.22 1.39 -11.65
N SER A 68 6.78 2.65 -11.52
CA SER A 68 7.60 3.68 -10.87
C SER A 68 7.37 3.74 -9.36
N LEU A 69 6.14 3.53 -8.87
CA LEU A 69 5.85 3.58 -7.44
C LEU A 69 5.84 2.18 -6.81
N VAL A 70 4.96 1.29 -7.26
CA VAL A 70 4.74 -0.02 -6.63
C VAL A 70 5.97 -0.90 -6.75
N GLU A 71 6.46 -1.14 -7.96
CA GLU A 71 7.62 -2.01 -8.21
C GLU A 71 8.88 -1.48 -7.53
N THR A 72 9.11 -0.16 -7.58
CA THR A 72 10.25 0.44 -6.85
C THR A 72 10.12 0.22 -5.35
N THR A 73 8.95 0.42 -4.75
CA THR A 73 8.81 0.22 -3.31
C THR A 73 8.92 -1.24 -2.89
N ILE A 74 8.29 -2.17 -3.63
CA ILE A 74 8.33 -3.60 -3.29
C ILE A 74 9.72 -4.20 -3.52
N SER A 75 10.30 -3.97 -4.70
CA SER A 75 11.55 -4.62 -5.13
C SER A 75 12.81 -3.89 -4.69
N ARG A 76 12.74 -2.60 -4.35
CA ARG A 76 13.88 -1.83 -3.87
C ARG A 76 13.73 -1.44 -2.42
N ASP A 77 12.74 -0.62 -2.08
CA ASP A 77 12.71 0.01 -0.75
C ASP A 77 12.52 -1.00 0.38
N ILE A 78 11.57 -1.93 0.24
CA ILE A 78 11.35 -2.98 1.26
C ILE A 78 12.56 -3.92 1.33
N LEU A 79 13.09 -4.38 0.19
CA LEU A 79 14.20 -5.35 0.16
C LEU A 79 15.53 -4.77 0.66
N LEU A 80 15.77 -3.46 0.47
CA LEU A 80 16.94 -2.78 1.02
C LEU A 80 16.85 -2.60 2.55
N LEU A 81 15.63 -2.49 3.08
CA LEU A 81 15.37 -2.12 4.46
C LEU A 81 14.96 -3.27 5.36
N THR A 82 14.69 -4.45 4.82
CA THR A 82 14.38 -5.63 5.61
C THR A 82 14.78 -6.87 4.81
N ARG A 83 15.31 -7.88 5.50
CA ARG A 83 15.54 -9.18 4.89
C ARG A 83 14.18 -9.82 4.59
N VAL A 84 13.88 -10.02 3.31
CA VAL A 84 12.68 -10.71 2.83
C VAL A 84 13.11 -12.02 2.22
N ASP A 85 12.80 -13.14 2.88
CA ASP A 85 13.22 -14.47 2.40
C ASP A 85 12.48 -14.91 1.12
N LYS A 86 11.25 -14.42 0.88
CA LYS A 86 10.41 -14.75 -0.28
C LYS A 86 9.85 -13.50 -0.97
N PRO A 87 10.66 -12.77 -1.77
CA PRO A 87 10.22 -11.54 -2.44
C PRO A 87 9.01 -11.75 -3.36
N ALA A 88 8.96 -12.87 -4.09
CA ALA A 88 7.83 -13.20 -4.96
C ALA A 88 6.51 -13.37 -4.18
N LEU A 89 6.58 -13.88 -2.94
CA LEU A 89 5.40 -14.01 -2.08
C LEU A 89 4.92 -12.64 -1.59
N LEU A 90 5.84 -11.71 -1.29
CA LEU A 90 5.49 -10.34 -0.93
C LEU A 90 4.73 -9.64 -2.06
N ALA A 91 5.21 -9.77 -3.30
CA ALA A 91 4.54 -9.23 -4.48
C ALA A 91 3.16 -9.87 -4.72
N GLN A 92 3.04 -11.20 -4.62
CA GLN A 92 1.74 -11.88 -4.73
C GLN A 92 0.76 -11.45 -3.64
N LEU A 93 1.23 -11.28 -2.40
CA LEU A 93 0.40 -10.81 -1.29
C LEU A 93 -0.08 -9.38 -1.49
N PHE A 94 0.76 -8.50 -2.07
CA PHE A 94 0.36 -7.16 -2.47
C PHE A 94 -0.77 -7.20 -3.51
N GLN A 95 -0.63 -8.01 -4.57
CA GLN A 95 -1.67 -8.14 -5.59
C GLN A 95 -2.98 -8.68 -5.00
N LEU A 96 -2.90 -9.73 -4.19
CA LEU A 96 -4.05 -10.28 -3.46
C LEU A 96 -4.76 -9.21 -2.63
N ALA A 97 -4.00 -8.36 -1.93
CA ALA A 97 -4.57 -7.27 -1.15
C ALA A 97 -5.23 -6.17 -2.00
N CYS A 98 -4.77 -5.96 -3.24
CA CYS A 98 -5.43 -5.07 -4.18
C CYS A 98 -6.78 -5.65 -4.63
N ASP A 99 -6.81 -6.94 -4.98
CA ASP A 99 -8.01 -7.63 -5.47
C ASP A 99 -9.10 -7.74 -4.38
N TYR A 100 -8.68 -7.96 -3.12
CA TYR A 100 -9.56 -8.11 -1.96
C TYR A 100 -9.64 -6.85 -1.08
N SER A 101 -9.25 -5.68 -1.61
CA SER A 101 -9.30 -4.42 -0.86
C SER A 101 -10.72 -4.15 -0.34
N GLY A 102 -10.83 -3.79 0.94
CA GLY A 102 -12.09 -3.58 1.65
C GLY A 102 -12.72 -4.85 2.24
N GLN A 103 -12.24 -6.04 1.86
CA GLN A 103 -12.77 -7.34 2.31
C GLN A 103 -12.02 -7.88 3.53
N ILE A 104 -12.73 -8.68 4.35
CA ILE A 104 -12.14 -9.40 5.47
C ILE A 104 -11.66 -10.75 4.93
N LEU A 105 -10.36 -11.02 5.02
CA LEU A 105 -9.76 -12.24 4.52
C LEU A 105 -8.82 -12.80 5.58
N SER A 106 -8.95 -14.08 5.90
CA SER A 106 -8.09 -14.74 6.88
C SER A 106 -6.76 -15.14 6.28
N TYR A 107 -5.73 -15.25 7.13
CA TYR A 107 -4.43 -15.72 6.69
C TYR A 107 -4.47 -17.14 6.10
N GLN A 108 -5.40 -17.98 6.55
CA GLN A 108 -5.59 -19.32 5.97
C GLN A 108 -6.14 -19.26 4.55
N GLU A 109 -7.11 -18.39 4.30
CA GLU A 109 -7.64 -18.15 2.94
C GLU A 109 -6.56 -17.56 2.03
N MET A 110 -5.75 -16.62 2.54
CA MET A 110 -4.62 -16.08 1.78
C MET A 110 -3.60 -17.16 1.41
N LEU A 111 -3.21 -18.03 2.36
CA LEU A 111 -2.28 -19.14 2.09
C LEU A 111 -2.79 -20.05 0.97
N GLY A 112 -4.10 -20.30 0.91
CA GLY A 112 -4.71 -21.13 -0.14
C GLY A 112 -4.66 -20.52 -1.54
N GLN A 113 -4.48 -19.20 -1.65
CA GLN A 113 -4.44 -18.47 -2.92
C GLN A 113 -3.01 -18.11 -3.38
N LEU A 114 -2.02 -18.26 -2.49
CA LEU A 114 -0.65 -17.82 -2.70
C LEU A 114 0.28 -19.01 -2.92
N GLN A 115 1.15 -18.94 -3.92
CA GLN A 115 2.12 -19.99 -4.19
C GLN A 115 3.32 -19.88 -3.24
N ASP A 116 3.82 -21.03 -2.77
CA ASP A 116 4.95 -21.13 -1.84
C ASP A 116 4.82 -20.24 -0.59
N ALA A 117 3.59 -20.01 -0.13
CA ALA A 117 3.27 -18.99 0.86
C ALA A 117 3.83 -19.26 2.27
N GLY A 118 4.27 -20.49 2.54
CA GLY A 118 4.86 -20.86 3.83
C GLY A 118 3.80 -20.92 4.93
N ASN A 119 3.73 -19.90 5.79
CA ASN A 119 2.85 -19.91 6.96
C ASN A 119 2.20 -18.54 7.21
N THR A 120 1.23 -18.50 8.12
CA THR A 120 0.47 -17.30 8.44
C THR A 120 1.29 -16.19 9.11
N THR A 121 2.37 -16.53 9.83
CA THR A 121 3.23 -15.53 10.46
C THR A 121 4.09 -14.79 9.43
N THR A 122 4.53 -15.47 8.36
CA THR A 122 5.19 -14.83 7.21
C THR A 122 4.24 -13.85 6.52
N LEU A 123 2.98 -14.24 6.25
CA LEU A 123 2.00 -13.34 5.63
C LEU A 123 1.69 -12.13 6.52
N ALA A 124 1.51 -12.33 7.82
CA ALA A 124 1.29 -11.24 8.77
C ALA A 124 2.48 -10.26 8.80
N HIS A 125 3.71 -10.78 8.77
CA HIS A 125 4.90 -9.96 8.68
C HIS A 125 4.98 -9.19 7.36
N TYR A 126 4.67 -9.81 6.22
CA TYR A 126 4.71 -9.16 4.91
C TYR A 126 3.63 -8.10 4.75
N LEU A 127 2.41 -8.32 5.27
CA LEU A 127 1.39 -7.26 5.37
C LEU A 127 1.88 -6.07 6.20
N GLU A 128 2.64 -6.32 7.26
CA GLU A 128 3.22 -5.26 8.09
C GLU A 128 4.31 -4.48 7.34
N LEU A 129 5.15 -5.16 6.54
CA LEU A 129 6.13 -4.49 5.67
C LEU A 129 5.43 -3.61 4.62
N LEU A 130 4.40 -4.13 3.95
CA LEU A 130 3.60 -3.38 2.98
C LEU A 130 2.88 -2.19 3.62
N ARG A 131 2.39 -2.34 4.86
CA ARG A 131 1.76 -1.26 5.63
C ARG A 131 2.74 -0.13 5.90
N ASN A 132 3.94 -0.48 6.38
CA ASN A 132 4.96 0.51 6.69
C ASN A 132 5.53 1.19 5.43
N ALA A 133 5.46 0.51 4.29
CA ALA A 133 5.78 1.07 2.98
C ALA A 133 4.69 2.02 2.42
N GLY A 134 3.51 2.09 3.05
CA GLY A 134 2.39 2.91 2.57
C GLY A 134 1.61 2.28 1.42
N MET A 135 1.72 0.97 1.21
CA MET A 135 1.10 0.25 0.09
C MET A 135 -0.27 -0.32 0.48
N VAL A 136 -0.28 -1.38 1.27
CA VAL A 136 -1.50 -2.08 1.71
C VAL A 136 -1.40 -2.44 3.19
N ALA A 137 -2.53 -2.60 3.87
CA ALA A 137 -2.60 -2.93 5.28
C ALA A 137 -3.63 -4.04 5.55
N GLY A 138 -3.31 -4.92 6.50
CA GLY A 138 -4.29 -5.79 7.15
C GLY A 138 -4.82 -5.11 8.41
N LEU A 139 -5.98 -4.48 8.33
CA LEU A 139 -6.59 -3.77 9.45
C LEU A 139 -7.22 -4.77 10.44
N PRO A 140 -6.75 -4.82 11.69
CA PRO A 140 -7.38 -5.65 12.70
C PRO A 140 -8.75 -5.08 13.09
N LYS A 141 -9.62 -5.96 13.58
CA LYS A 141 -10.87 -5.55 14.24
C LYS A 141 -10.55 -4.62 15.41
N PHE A 142 -11.30 -3.52 15.51
CA PHE A 142 -11.27 -2.67 16.70
C PHE A 142 -11.89 -3.41 17.90
N SER A 143 -11.17 -3.43 19.02
CA SER A 143 -11.65 -3.98 20.29
C SER A 143 -10.96 -3.29 21.45
N GLY A 144 -11.68 -3.11 22.57
CA GLY A 144 -11.06 -2.65 23.82
C GLY A 144 -9.96 -3.59 24.36
N SER A 145 -9.94 -4.86 23.90
CA SER A 145 -8.85 -5.79 24.19
C SER A 145 -7.86 -5.84 23.03
N LYS A 146 -6.61 -5.44 23.31
CA LYS A 146 -5.50 -5.54 22.34
C LYS A 146 -5.28 -6.97 21.85
N ALA A 147 -5.44 -7.97 22.71
CA ALA A 147 -5.31 -9.39 22.35
C ALA A 147 -6.40 -9.81 21.34
N ARG A 148 -7.65 -9.40 21.58
CA ARG A 148 -8.77 -9.69 20.67
C ARG A 148 -8.64 -8.95 19.34
N SER A 149 -8.08 -7.74 19.35
CA SER A 149 -7.78 -6.99 18.12
C SER A 149 -6.67 -7.69 17.32
N ARG A 150 -5.56 -8.04 17.96
CA ARG A 150 -4.43 -8.73 17.30
C ARG A 150 -4.79 -10.11 16.75
N GLY A 151 -5.62 -10.88 17.44
CA GLY A 151 -6.04 -12.21 17.00
C GLY A 151 -7.19 -12.22 15.98
N SER A 152 -7.62 -11.05 15.50
CA SER A 152 -8.75 -10.95 14.57
C SER A 152 -8.32 -11.17 13.11
N THR A 153 -9.28 -11.65 12.31
CA THR A 153 -9.14 -11.69 10.85
C THR A 153 -9.01 -10.26 10.31
N PRO A 154 -7.93 -9.95 9.56
CA PRO A 154 -7.72 -8.60 9.06
C PRO A 154 -8.70 -8.26 7.93
N LYS A 155 -9.09 -6.99 7.85
CA LYS A 155 -9.62 -6.39 6.62
C LYS A 155 -8.46 -5.91 5.77
N LEU A 156 -8.34 -6.38 4.54
CA LEU A 156 -7.33 -5.88 3.61
C LEU A 156 -7.74 -4.49 3.13
N LEU A 157 -6.78 -3.57 3.08
CA LEU A 157 -6.99 -2.20 2.65
C LEU A 157 -5.79 -1.70 1.87
N VAL A 158 -5.99 -1.28 0.62
CA VAL A 158 -5.01 -0.49 -0.11
C VAL A 158 -5.02 0.94 0.43
N LEU A 159 -3.83 1.48 0.73
CA LEU A 159 -3.70 2.78 1.41
C LEU A 159 -3.84 3.99 0.46
N ASN A 160 -3.87 3.75 -0.84
CA ASN A 160 -4.18 4.72 -1.88
C ASN A 160 -5.00 4.06 -2.99
N THR A 161 -6.18 4.59 -3.30
CA THR A 161 -7.07 4.00 -4.31
C THR A 161 -6.47 3.99 -5.71
N GLY A 162 -5.54 4.90 -6.03
CA GLY A 162 -4.81 4.89 -7.30
C GLY A 162 -4.03 3.60 -7.54
N ILE A 163 -3.47 2.99 -6.48
CA ILE A 163 -2.83 1.67 -6.56
C ILE A 163 -3.87 0.60 -6.93
N MET A 164 -5.01 0.60 -6.24
CA MET A 164 -6.08 -0.37 -6.46
C MET A 164 -6.64 -0.27 -7.89
N SER A 165 -6.89 0.95 -8.36
CA SER A 165 -7.39 1.19 -9.71
C SER A 165 -6.38 0.76 -10.77
N ALA A 166 -5.11 1.16 -10.64
CA ALA A 166 -4.05 0.77 -11.55
C ALA A 166 -3.86 -0.76 -11.62
N ALA A 167 -3.89 -1.44 -10.47
CA ALA A 167 -3.78 -2.89 -10.39
C ALA A 167 -5.01 -3.62 -10.99
N SER A 168 -6.19 -3.00 -11.00
CA SER A 168 -7.43 -3.61 -11.51
C SER A 168 -7.53 -3.66 -13.04
N GLY A 169 -6.72 -2.87 -13.76
CA GLY A 169 -6.77 -2.77 -15.22
C GLY A 169 -8.04 -2.10 -15.77
N ARG A 170 -8.90 -1.53 -14.90
CA ARG A 170 -10.07 -0.73 -15.31
C ARG A 170 -9.66 0.68 -15.66
N ASP A 171 -10.45 1.34 -16.50
CA ASP A 171 -10.44 2.79 -16.67
C ASP A 171 -11.50 3.45 -15.76
N LEU A 172 -11.51 4.78 -15.73
CA LEU A 172 -12.43 5.55 -14.89
C LEU A 172 -13.89 5.32 -15.30
N GLU A 173 -14.17 5.19 -16.59
CA GLU A 173 -15.53 5.00 -17.10
C GLU A 173 -16.09 3.63 -16.69
N GLY A 174 -15.30 2.56 -16.81
CA GLY A 174 -15.70 1.21 -16.40
C GLY A 174 -15.71 0.97 -14.88
N ALA A 175 -15.25 1.94 -14.08
CA ALA A 175 -15.27 1.88 -12.62
C ALA A 175 -16.42 2.68 -11.97
N ARG A 176 -17.10 3.53 -12.73
CA ARG A 176 -18.33 4.24 -12.32
C ARG A 176 -19.54 3.31 -12.37
#